data_AF-A0AAW2Y372-F1
#
_entry.id   AF-A0AAW2Y372-F1
#
_cell.length_a   1.000
_cell.length_b   1.000
_cell.length_c   1.000
_cell.angle_alpha   90.00
_cell.angle_beta   90.00
_cell.angle_gamma   90.00
#
_symmetry.space_group_name_H-M   'P 1'
#
loop_
_entity.id
_entity.type
_entity.pdbx_description
1 polymer ?
#
loop_
_entity_poly.entity_id
_entity_poly.type
_entity_poly.pdbx_seq_one_letter_code
_entity_poly.pdbx_strand_id
1 'polypeptide(L)'
;METESTPELQLAGANLNSDPNSKPKIVVIMGATGSGKSKLAIDLASHFPIEIINADSMQVYRGLDVLTNKVPDHEQKGVPHHLLGTVSPNVEFTAKDFRDAAIPLIDEIWSRNCLPVIVGGTNYYIQALVSRFLLDDHAEDPEANCLLDLPGQNWGRADNLRYDCCFICLDASLPALDQYVNQRVDLMVSAGLLEEVRDIYKLNADYTRGLRQAIGVREFEDFLKYWNSECLQSSACPELFNENICQIMDSTGDDQTKLMLKEAIEKVKLNTRRLVRRQACGNKELRGAHEWEQHQRGRSHRKRVSHLRKSGHLVRFEPEK
;
A
#
# COMPACT_ATOMS: atom_id res chain seq x y z
N MET A 1 -15.13 -48.99 16.51
CA MET A 1 -14.04 -49.09 15.52
C MET A 1 -14.66 -48.78 14.19
N GLU A 2 -14.46 -47.56 13.71
CA GLU A 2 -14.51 -47.18 12.30
C GLU A 2 -14.06 -45.72 12.27
N THR A 3 -12.82 -45.52 11.86
CA THR A 3 -12.17 -44.22 11.69
C THR A 3 -12.34 -43.83 10.23
N GLU A 4 -13.20 -42.86 9.94
CA GLU A 4 -13.25 -42.21 8.63
C GLU A 4 -12.03 -41.31 8.46
N SER A 5 -11.13 -41.71 7.56
CA SER A 5 -10.01 -40.92 7.09
C SER A 5 -10.50 -39.83 6.14
N THR A 6 -10.35 -38.57 6.51
CA THR A 6 -10.49 -37.41 5.62
C THR A 6 -9.35 -37.40 4.59
N PRO A 7 -9.61 -37.07 3.31
CA PRO A 7 -8.56 -36.98 2.32
C PRO A 7 -7.76 -35.68 2.52
N GLU A 8 -6.49 -35.81 2.88
CA GLU A 8 -5.52 -34.72 2.77
C GLU A 8 -5.43 -34.27 1.30
N LEU A 9 -5.89 -33.06 1.03
CA LEU A 9 -5.52 -32.33 -0.19
C LEU A 9 -4.03 -31.99 -0.10
N GLN A 10 -3.18 -32.91 -0.53
CA GLN A 10 -1.79 -32.61 -0.89
C GLN A 10 -1.81 -31.66 -2.09
N LEU A 11 -1.78 -30.36 -1.81
CA LEU A 11 -1.31 -29.37 -2.77
C LEU A 11 0.15 -29.70 -3.07
N ALA A 12 0.36 -30.43 -4.16
CA ALA A 12 1.67 -30.67 -4.74
C ALA A 12 2.42 -29.33 -4.76
N GLY A 13 3.54 -29.26 -4.06
CA GLY A 13 4.43 -28.10 -4.07
C GLY A 13 4.71 -27.76 -5.53
N ALA A 14 4.15 -26.63 -6.00
CA ALA A 14 4.39 -26.16 -7.35
C ALA A 14 5.90 -25.94 -7.45
N ASN A 15 6.58 -26.83 -8.17
CA ASN A 15 7.99 -26.68 -8.44
C ASN A 15 8.12 -25.44 -9.31
N LEU A 16 8.40 -24.31 -8.67
CA LEU A 16 8.46 -22.99 -9.28
C LEU A 16 9.55 -22.95 -10.39
N ASN A 17 10.45 -23.94 -10.44
CA ASN A 17 11.60 -24.07 -11.33
C ASN A 17 11.38 -24.93 -12.61
N SER A 18 10.17 -25.06 -13.14
CA SER A 18 9.92 -26.08 -14.18
C SER A 18 10.31 -25.71 -15.62
N ASP A 19 10.71 -24.46 -15.93
CA ASP A 19 11.12 -24.07 -17.29
C ASP A 19 12.14 -22.91 -17.29
N PRO A 20 13.38 -23.08 -17.77
CA PRO A 20 14.41 -22.03 -17.83
C PRO A 20 14.05 -20.85 -18.75
N ASN A 21 13.00 -20.97 -19.57
CA ASN A 21 12.51 -19.91 -20.43
C ASN A 21 11.26 -19.19 -19.84
N SER A 22 10.79 -19.62 -18.66
CA SER A 22 9.63 -19.02 -18.00
C SER A 22 10.01 -17.82 -17.12
N LYS A 23 9.21 -16.76 -17.15
CA LYS A 23 9.42 -15.58 -16.31
C LYS A 23 9.19 -15.94 -14.83
N PRO A 24 9.95 -15.36 -13.88
CA PRO A 24 9.68 -15.55 -12.46
C PRO A 24 8.26 -15.11 -12.14
N LYS A 25 7.56 -15.88 -11.29
CA LYS A 25 6.20 -15.58 -10.83
C LYS A 25 6.22 -14.65 -9.62
N ILE A 26 5.35 -13.65 -9.62
CA ILE A 26 5.14 -12.77 -8.46
C ILE A 26 3.66 -12.54 -8.24
N VAL A 27 3.28 -12.26 -6.99
CA VAL A 27 1.94 -11.77 -6.65
C VAL A 27 2.04 -10.30 -6.31
N VAL A 28 1.10 -9.49 -6.82
CA VAL A 28 1.01 -8.07 -6.55
C VAL A 28 -0.32 -7.75 -5.88
N ILE A 29 -0.29 -7.30 -4.64
CA ILE A 29 -1.47 -6.89 -3.87
C ILE A 29 -1.54 -5.36 -3.85
N MET A 30 -2.56 -4.83 -4.53
CA MET A 30 -2.76 -3.41 -4.76
C MET A 30 -4.14 -2.94 -4.32
N GLY A 31 -4.29 -1.64 -4.11
CA GLY A 31 -5.53 -1.01 -3.66
C GLY A 31 -5.30 0.21 -2.78
N ALA A 32 -6.37 0.95 -2.49
CA ALA A 32 -6.31 2.17 -1.69
C ALA A 32 -5.80 1.91 -0.25
N THR A 33 -5.26 2.93 0.40
CA THR A 33 -4.98 2.87 1.85
C THR A 33 -6.25 2.50 2.62
N GLY A 34 -6.11 1.65 3.64
CA GLY A 34 -7.23 1.13 4.42
C GLY A 34 -8.00 -0.05 3.80
N SER A 35 -7.65 -0.52 2.59
CA SER A 35 -8.35 -1.66 1.96
C SER A 35 -7.97 -3.06 2.49
N GLY A 36 -7.05 -3.15 3.47
CA GLY A 36 -6.66 -4.42 4.07
C GLY A 36 -5.54 -5.19 3.35
N LYS A 37 -4.73 -4.54 2.51
CA LYS A 37 -3.65 -5.17 1.74
C LYS A 37 -2.68 -5.98 2.59
N SER A 38 -2.12 -5.38 3.64
CA SER A 38 -1.12 -6.05 4.49
C SER A 38 -1.71 -7.25 5.23
N LYS A 39 -2.95 -7.13 5.71
CA LYS A 39 -3.68 -8.24 6.33
C LYS A 39 -3.81 -9.42 5.37
N LEU A 40 -4.26 -9.17 4.14
CA LEU A 40 -4.35 -10.22 3.12
C LEU A 40 -2.98 -10.84 2.82
N ALA A 41 -1.93 -10.03 2.68
CA ALA A 41 -0.59 -10.52 2.42
C ALA A 41 -0.10 -11.47 3.52
N ILE A 42 -0.28 -11.09 4.79
CA ILE A 42 0.10 -11.92 5.94
C ILE A 42 -0.76 -13.18 6.02
N ASP A 43 -2.07 -13.09 5.75
CA ASP A 43 -2.96 -14.25 5.76
C ASP A 43 -2.59 -15.26 4.65
N LEU A 44 -2.07 -14.81 3.50
CA LEU A 44 -1.56 -15.69 2.44
C LEU A 44 -0.36 -16.54 2.88
N ALA A 45 0.44 -16.08 3.86
CA ALA A 45 1.58 -16.85 4.37
C ALA A 45 1.17 -18.15 5.09
N SER A 46 -0.10 -18.26 5.51
CA SER A 46 -0.64 -19.52 6.05
C SER A 46 -0.89 -20.60 5.00
N HIS A 47 -0.91 -20.22 3.71
CA HIS A 47 -1.21 -21.10 2.59
C HIS A 47 -0.02 -21.33 1.66
N PHE A 48 0.90 -20.36 1.58
CA PHE A 48 2.06 -20.41 0.69
C PHE A 48 3.33 -19.92 1.43
N PRO A 49 4.52 -20.49 1.13
CA PRO A 49 5.78 -19.93 1.59
C PRO A 49 6.03 -18.62 0.84
N ILE A 50 5.76 -17.48 1.48
CA ILE A 50 5.86 -16.16 0.87
C ILE A 50 6.84 -15.27 1.63
N GLU A 51 7.34 -14.26 0.92
CA GLU A 51 8.01 -13.11 1.51
C GLU A 51 7.44 -11.82 0.90
N ILE A 52 7.27 -10.79 1.74
CA ILE A 52 6.59 -9.55 1.34
C ILE A 52 7.63 -8.50 0.94
N ILE A 53 7.44 -7.85 -0.21
CA ILE A 53 8.18 -6.65 -0.59
C ILE A 53 7.23 -5.44 -0.51
N ASN A 54 7.53 -4.50 0.38
CA ASN A 54 6.74 -3.28 0.55
C ASN A 54 6.90 -2.34 -0.64
N ALA A 55 5.79 -1.97 -1.28
CA ALA A 55 5.69 -1.02 -2.37
C ALA A 55 4.87 0.24 -1.98
N ASP A 56 4.91 0.64 -0.71
CA ASP A 56 4.44 1.95 -0.24
C ASP A 56 5.63 2.89 -0.02
N SER A 57 5.63 4.00 -0.76
CA SER A 57 6.74 4.96 -0.82
C SER A 57 7.01 5.68 0.50
N MET A 58 6.06 5.72 1.44
CA MET A 58 6.30 6.30 2.76
C MET A 58 6.79 5.24 3.75
N GLN A 59 6.37 3.98 3.58
CA GLN A 59 6.75 2.89 4.49
C GLN A 59 8.17 2.35 4.26
N VAL A 60 8.82 2.71 3.15
CA VAL A 60 10.24 2.35 2.92
C VAL A 60 11.19 3.00 3.93
N TYR A 61 10.81 4.13 4.51
CA TYR A 61 11.67 4.89 5.42
C TYR A 61 11.60 4.42 6.86
N ARG A 62 12.73 4.51 7.57
CA ARG A 62 12.85 4.32 9.01
C ARG A 62 12.12 5.42 9.78
N GLY A 63 11.44 5.03 10.86
CA GLY A 63 10.68 5.92 11.73
C GLY A 63 9.33 6.32 11.13
N LEU A 64 8.58 7.12 11.88
CA LEU A 64 7.19 7.48 11.57
C LEU A 64 6.30 6.23 11.38
N ASP A 65 6.47 5.20 12.21
CA ASP A 65 5.83 3.89 12.03
C ASP A 65 4.31 3.98 12.24
N VAL A 66 3.88 4.76 13.24
CA VAL A 66 2.47 5.08 13.48
C VAL A 66 1.92 5.92 12.32
N LEU A 67 2.59 7.03 11.98
CA LEU A 67 2.13 7.97 10.93
C LEU A 67 2.05 7.32 9.54
N THR A 68 3.03 6.49 9.20
CA THR A 68 3.06 5.77 7.91
C THR A 68 2.28 4.45 7.95
N ASN A 69 1.68 4.10 9.10
CA ASN A 69 0.85 2.92 9.30
C ASN A 69 1.57 1.63 8.89
N LYS A 70 2.82 1.46 9.34
CA LYS A 70 3.56 0.21 9.17
C LYS A 70 2.91 -0.89 9.99
N VAL A 71 2.95 -2.12 9.50
CA VAL A 71 2.46 -3.27 10.27
C VAL A 71 3.43 -3.53 11.42
N PRO A 72 2.99 -3.54 12.68
CA PRO A 72 3.86 -3.80 13.81
C PRO A 72 4.31 -5.26 13.82
N ASP A 73 5.50 -5.54 14.34
CA ASP A 73 6.14 -6.88 14.27
C ASP A 73 5.25 -8.03 14.78
N HIS A 74 4.46 -7.78 15.83
CA HIS A 74 3.54 -8.78 16.38
C HIS A 74 2.37 -9.13 15.44
N GLU A 75 1.97 -8.20 14.55
CA GLU A 75 0.95 -8.46 13.53
C GLU A 75 1.55 -9.08 12.26
N GLN A 76 2.86 -8.97 12.02
CA GLN A 76 3.54 -9.57 10.87
C GLN A 76 3.57 -11.11 10.93
N LYS A 77 3.31 -11.73 12.09
CA LYS A 77 3.25 -13.19 12.31
C LYS A 77 4.49 -13.95 11.80
N GLY A 78 5.66 -13.31 11.85
CA GLY A 78 6.93 -13.89 11.41
C GLY A 78 7.12 -13.94 9.88
N VAL A 79 6.22 -13.35 9.10
CA VAL A 79 6.38 -13.26 7.64
C VAL A 79 7.50 -12.26 7.32
N PRO A 80 8.54 -12.63 6.55
CA PRO A 80 9.60 -11.70 6.20
C PRO A 80 9.08 -10.51 5.38
N HIS A 81 9.46 -9.30 5.80
CA HIS A 81 9.15 -8.05 5.11
C HIS A 81 10.43 -7.38 4.61
N HIS A 82 10.46 -7.07 3.33
CA HIS A 82 11.53 -6.36 2.65
C HIS A 82 11.10 -4.96 2.28
N LEU A 83 12.06 -4.03 2.23
CA LEU A 83 11.83 -2.61 1.92
C LEU A 83 10.78 -1.93 2.83
N LEU A 84 10.63 -2.44 4.05
CA LEU A 84 9.80 -1.84 5.10
C LEU A 84 10.72 -1.24 6.16
N GLY A 85 10.75 0.09 6.28
CA GLY A 85 11.61 0.75 7.27
C GLY A 85 13.12 0.57 7.03
N THR A 86 13.56 0.44 5.79
CA THR A 86 14.99 0.17 5.47
C THR A 86 15.75 1.44 5.07
N VAL A 87 15.07 2.45 4.55
CA VAL A 87 15.66 3.67 3.96
C VAL A 87 15.82 4.78 5.01
N SER A 88 16.91 5.54 4.92
CA SER A 88 17.15 6.71 5.80
C SER A 88 16.16 7.85 5.50
N PRO A 89 15.57 8.51 6.51
CA PRO A 89 14.56 9.56 6.32
C PRO A 89 15.07 10.82 5.60
N ASN A 90 16.39 11.00 5.52
CA ASN A 90 17.04 12.16 4.88
C ASN A 90 17.47 11.92 3.43
N VAL A 91 17.24 10.72 2.90
CA VAL A 91 17.59 10.35 1.52
C VAL A 91 16.31 10.34 0.69
N GLU A 92 16.41 10.70 -0.58
CA GLU A 92 15.29 10.56 -1.51
C GLU A 92 15.25 9.14 -2.07
N PHE A 93 14.06 8.54 -2.12
CA PHE A 93 13.85 7.19 -2.63
C PHE A 93 12.87 7.22 -3.80
N THR A 94 13.40 7.04 -5.01
CA THR A 94 12.65 7.15 -6.27
C THR A 94 12.06 5.80 -6.69
N ALA A 95 11.21 5.82 -7.73
CA ALA A 95 10.70 4.59 -8.33
C ALA A 95 11.80 3.74 -9.00
N LYS A 96 12.87 4.38 -9.48
CA LYS A 96 14.06 3.70 -10.00
C LYS A 96 14.80 2.97 -8.88
N ASP A 97 15.02 3.66 -7.75
CA ASP A 97 15.64 3.05 -6.57
C ASP A 97 14.83 1.87 -6.05
N PHE A 98 13.50 1.99 -5.99
CA PHE A 98 12.61 0.88 -5.65
C PHE A 98 12.77 -0.31 -6.59
N ARG A 99 12.72 -0.08 -7.91
CA ARG A 99 12.90 -1.13 -8.93
C ARG A 99 14.24 -1.84 -8.74
N ASP A 100 15.32 -1.05 -8.68
CA ASP A 100 16.69 -1.56 -8.63
C ASP A 100 16.98 -2.31 -7.32
N ALA A 101 16.31 -1.95 -6.22
CA ALA A 101 16.37 -2.68 -4.96
C ALA A 101 15.47 -3.94 -4.94
N ALA A 102 14.30 -3.90 -5.56
CA ALA A 102 13.33 -5.00 -5.51
C ALA A 102 13.67 -6.16 -6.46
N ILE A 103 14.31 -5.91 -7.61
CA ILE A 103 14.72 -6.96 -8.56
C ILE A 103 15.62 -8.03 -7.89
N PRO A 104 16.77 -7.68 -7.27
CA PRO A 104 17.61 -8.70 -6.65
C PRO A 104 16.91 -9.42 -5.48
N LEU A 105 16.04 -8.72 -4.73
CA LEU A 105 15.24 -9.34 -3.67
C LEU A 105 14.28 -10.40 -4.21
N ILE A 106 13.66 -10.17 -5.38
CA ILE A 106 12.81 -11.17 -6.03
C ILE A 106 13.62 -12.43 -6.35
N ASP A 107 14.81 -12.28 -6.93
CA ASP A 107 15.69 -13.40 -7.26
C ASP A 107 16.13 -14.17 -6.01
N GLU A 108 16.46 -13.46 -4.92
CA GLU A 108 16.80 -14.06 -3.64
C GLU A 108 15.64 -14.84 -3.01
N ILE A 109 14.43 -14.28 -3.00
CA ILE A 109 13.22 -14.94 -2.48
C ILE A 109 12.95 -16.22 -3.29
N TRP A 110 13.09 -16.14 -4.61
CA TRP A 110 12.97 -17.28 -5.52
C TRP A 110 14.01 -18.38 -5.22
N SER A 111 15.26 -18.00 -4.96
CA SER A 111 16.32 -18.95 -4.61
C SER A 111 16.03 -19.74 -3.32
N ARG A 112 15.20 -19.18 -2.44
CA ARG A 112 14.71 -19.83 -1.21
C ARG A 112 13.45 -20.67 -1.41
N ASN A 113 12.98 -20.84 -2.66
CA ASN A 113 11.70 -21.47 -3.03
C ASN A 113 10.47 -20.78 -2.39
N CYS A 114 10.56 -19.48 -2.13
CA CYS A 114 9.45 -18.67 -1.64
C CYS A 114 8.82 -17.88 -2.80
N LEU A 115 7.54 -17.52 -2.65
CA LEU A 115 6.81 -16.66 -3.58
C LEU A 115 6.96 -15.18 -3.17
N PRO A 116 7.53 -14.31 -4.02
CA PRO A 116 7.56 -12.87 -3.76
C PRO A 116 6.15 -12.27 -3.86
N VAL A 117 5.75 -11.54 -2.82
CA VAL A 117 4.46 -10.84 -2.75
C VAL A 117 4.72 -9.34 -2.60
N ILE A 118 4.45 -8.58 -3.67
CA ILE A 118 4.61 -7.13 -3.70
C ILE A 118 3.34 -6.49 -3.14
N VAL A 119 3.46 -5.70 -2.07
CA VAL A 119 2.29 -5.15 -1.35
C VAL A 119 2.46 -3.65 -1.18
N GLY A 120 1.53 -2.84 -1.70
CA GLY A 120 1.67 -1.39 -1.56
C GLY A 120 0.56 -0.55 -2.16
N GLY A 121 0.56 0.74 -1.81
CA GLY A 121 -0.34 1.76 -2.34
C GLY A 121 0.30 2.67 -3.39
N THR A 122 1.61 2.57 -3.63
CA THR A 122 2.31 3.40 -4.61
C THR A 122 2.33 2.68 -5.95
N ASN A 123 1.26 2.86 -6.72
CA ASN A 123 1.10 2.21 -8.03
C ASN A 123 2.30 2.46 -8.95
N TYR A 124 2.90 3.64 -8.90
CA TYR A 124 4.06 3.98 -9.73
C TYR A 124 5.30 3.11 -9.42
N TYR A 125 5.51 2.70 -8.17
CA TYR A 125 6.56 1.73 -7.80
C TYR A 125 6.27 0.36 -8.41
N ILE A 126 5.02 -0.10 -8.31
CA ILE A 126 4.59 -1.35 -8.92
C ILE A 126 4.81 -1.29 -10.44
N GLN A 127 4.43 -0.20 -11.09
CA GLN A 127 4.62 0.00 -12.53
C GLN A 127 6.10 -0.07 -12.93
N ALA A 128 6.97 0.63 -12.19
CA ALA A 128 8.41 0.62 -12.42
C ALA A 128 9.02 -0.77 -12.29
N LEU A 129 8.53 -1.58 -11.35
CA LEU A 129 9.00 -2.94 -11.13
C LEU A 129 8.54 -3.91 -12.21
N VAL A 130 7.24 -3.92 -12.54
CA VAL A 130 6.66 -4.91 -13.46
C VAL A 130 6.90 -4.56 -14.92
N SER A 131 7.17 -3.29 -15.23
CA SER A 131 7.48 -2.84 -16.59
C SER A 131 8.93 -3.08 -16.96
N ARG A 132 9.14 -3.50 -18.21
CA ARG A 132 10.48 -3.49 -18.80
C ARG A 132 10.90 -2.07 -19.17
N PHE A 133 10.00 -1.28 -19.75
CA PHE A 133 10.34 -0.05 -20.47
C PHE A 133 10.09 1.27 -19.73
N LEU A 134 9.38 1.25 -18.59
CA LEU A 134 8.91 2.51 -17.95
C LEU A 134 10.06 3.43 -17.54
N LEU A 135 11.19 2.85 -17.16
CA LEU A 135 12.37 3.53 -16.62
C LEU A 135 13.64 3.08 -17.35
N ASP A 136 13.53 2.58 -18.58
CA ASP A 136 14.71 2.26 -19.38
C ASP A 136 15.31 3.56 -19.94
N ASP A 137 16.57 3.81 -19.58
CA ASP A 137 17.33 5.00 -19.99
C ASP A 137 17.84 4.90 -21.46
N HIS A 138 17.58 3.78 -22.15
CA HIS A 138 18.04 3.48 -23.52
C HIS A 138 17.19 4.11 -24.62
N ALA A 139 16.91 5.41 -24.52
CA ALA A 139 16.31 6.19 -25.62
C ALA A 139 17.32 6.57 -26.73
N GLU A 140 18.58 6.12 -26.63
CA GLU A 140 19.66 6.47 -27.58
C GLU A 140 20.27 5.27 -28.33
N ASP A 141 19.60 4.12 -28.42
CA ASP A 141 20.07 3.02 -29.28
C ASP A 141 19.38 3.07 -30.67
N PRO A 142 20.09 3.46 -31.76
CA PRO A 142 19.46 3.68 -33.06
C PRO A 142 18.92 2.41 -33.72
N GLU A 143 19.37 1.23 -33.30
CA GLU A 143 18.91 -0.07 -33.82
C GLU A 143 17.60 -0.56 -33.16
N ALA A 144 17.20 0.03 -32.02
CA ALA A 144 15.90 -0.25 -31.40
C ALA A 144 14.71 0.35 -32.17
N ASN A 145 14.98 1.16 -33.19
CA ASN A 145 13.96 1.82 -34.03
C ASN A 145 13.38 0.92 -35.15
N CYS A 146 13.77 -0.36 -35.25
CA CYS A 146 13.30 -1.25 -36.32
C CYS A 146 12.00 -2.03 -36.04
N LEU A 147 11.37 -1.87 -34.87
CA LEU A 147 9.95 -2.23 -34.69
C LEU A 147 9.27 -1.12 -33.89
N LEU A 148 8.44 -0.35 -34.60
CA LEU A 148 7.59 0.72 -34.08
C LEU A 148 6.86 0.30 -32.81
N ASP A 149 7.22 0.86 -31.66
CA ASP A 149 6.37 0.81 -30.45
C ASP A 149 6.63 2.05 -29.58
N LEU A 150 5.73 3.02 -29.69
CA LEU A 150 5.78 4.26 -28.90
C LEU A 150 5.61 3.97 -27.39
N PRO A 151 6.31 4.70 -26.49
CA PRO A 151 6.10 4.62 -25.05
C PRO A 151 4.64 4.98 -24.73
N GLY A 152 3.83 3.97 -24.40
CA GLY A 152 2.41 4.13 -24.04
C GLY A 152 1.42 3.23 -24.78
N GLN A 153 1.75 2.72 -25.98
CA GLN A 153 0.80 1.85 -26.73
C GLN A 153 0.74 0.40 -26.22
N ASN A 154 1.77 -0.03 -25.48
CA ASN A 154 1.93 -1.43 -25.03
C ASN A 154 1.81 -1.64 -23.52
N TRP A 155 1.44 -0.59 -22.77
CA TRP A 155 1.18 -0.69 -21.33
C TRP A 155 -0.03 -1.58 -21.05
N GLY A 156 0.16 -2.63 -20.25
CA GLY A 156 -0.90 -3.59 -19.87
C GLY A 156 -1.07 -4.80 -20.79
N ARG A 157 -0.12 -5.07 -21.71
CA ARG A 157 0.00 -6.40 -22.32
C ARG A 157 0.81 -7.31 -21.41
N ALA A 158 0.25 -8.46 -21.02
CA ALA A 158 0.91 -9.44 -20.13
C ALA A 158 2.29 -9.87 -20.65
N ASP A 159 2.43 -9.97 -21.97
CA ASP A 159 3.65 -10.39 -22.66
C ASP A 159 4.84 -9.44 -22.40
N ASN A 160 4.55 -8.18 -22.05
CA ASN A 160 5.54 -7.12 -21.85
C ASN A 160 5.95 -6.90 -20.39
N LEU A 161 5.36 -7.67 -19.45
CA LEU A 161 5.75 -7.61 -18.05
C LEU A 161 7.10 -8.30 -17.83
N ARG A 162 7.89 -7.79 -16.87
CA ARG A 162 9.16 -8.37 -16.44
C ARG A 162 8.96 -9.77 -15.84
N TYR A 163 7.82 -10.01 -15.19
CA TYR A 163 7.46 -11.20 -14.44
C TYR A 163 6.13 -11.81 -14.92
N ASP A 164 5.87 -13.05 -14.53
CA ASP A 164 4.52 -13.65 -14.59
C ASP A 164 3.73 -13.18 -13.35
N CYS A 165 2.91 -12.14 -13.53
CA CYS A 165 2.28 -11.42 -12.44
C CYS A 165 0.85 -11.90 -12.18
N CYS A 166 0.53 -12.20 -10.92
CA CYS A 166 -0.85 -12.28 -10.43
C CYS A 166 -1.22 -11.00 -9.69
N PHE A 167 -2.11 -10.18 -10.26
CA PHE A 167 -2.59 -8.95 -9.62
C PHE A 167 -3.86 -9.19 -8.79
N ILE A 168 -3.77 -8.92 -7.48
CA ILE A 168 -4.90 -8.92 -6.56
C ILE A 168 -5.22 -7.47 -6.19
N CYS A 169 -6.35 -6.97 -6.71
CA CYS A 169 -6.81 -5.61 -6.48
C CYS A 169 -7.91 -5.59 -5.41
N LEU A 170 -7.60 -5.07 -4.23
CA LEU A 170 -8.57 -4.87 -3.15
C LEU A 170 -9.35 -3.58 -3.37
N ASP A 171 -10.67 -3.74 -3.52
CA ASP A 171 -11.62 -2.67 -3.76
C ASP A 171 -12.66 -2.63 -2.63
N ALA A 172 -13.04 -1.43 -2.22
CA ALA A 172 -14.04 -1.18 -1.18
C ALA A 172 -14.78 0.12 -1.50
N SER A 173 -16.01 0.26 -0.98
CA SER A 173 -16.78 1.47 -1.21
C SER A 173 -16.10 2.68 -0.57
N LEU A 174 -16.15 3.83 -1.25
CA LEU A 174 -15.56 5.07 -0.72
C LEU A 174 -16.11 5.45 0.67
N PRO A 175 -17.42 5.29 0.98
CA PRO A 175 -17.92 5.56 2.34
C PRO A 175 -17.31 4.64 3.41
N ALA A 176 -17.14 3.36 3.12
CA ALA A 176 -16.53 2.42 4.06
C ALA A 176 -15.04 2.75 4.29
N LEU A 177 -14.31 3.08 3.22
CA LEU A 177 -12.92 3.52 3.32
C LEU A 177 -12.79 4.85 4.08
N ASP A 178 -13.66 5.83 3.80
CA ASP A 178 -13.66 7.12 4.50
C ASP A 178 -13.89 6.95 6.01
N GLN A 179 -14.86 6.12 6.39
CA GLN A 179 -15.10 5.80 7.80
C GLN A 179 -13.87 5.15 8.44
N TYR A 180 -13.31 4.13 7.78
CA TYR A 180 -12.17 3.39 8.29
C TYR A 180 -10.93 4.29 8.45
N VAL A 181 -10.56 5.08 7.42
CA VAL A 181 -9.36 5.91 7.50
C VAL A 181 -9.50 7.04 8.53
N ASN A 182 -10.72 7.55 8.75
CA ASN A 182 -10.96 8.52 9.82
C ASN A 182 -10.71 7.90 11.19
N GLN A 183 -11.35 6.75 11.47
CA GLN A 183 -11.17 6.01 12.73
C GLN A 183 -9.70 5.63 12.94
N ARG A 184 -9.01 5.23 11.87
CA ARG A 184 -7.59 4.90 11.92
C ARG A 184 -6.74 6.09 12.33
N VAL A 185 -7.00 7.29 11.80
CA VAL A 185 -6.28 8.50 12.23
C VAL A 185 -6.51 8.78 13.71
N ASP A 186 -7.73 8.59 14.22
CA ASP A 186 -8.01 8.76 15.65
C ASP A 186 -7.22 7.74 16.51
N LEU A 187 -7.09 6.50 16.04
CA LEU A 187 -6.25 5.48 16.68
C LEU A 187 -4.76 5.82 16.58
N MET A 188 -4.29 6.36 15.46
CA MET A 188 -2.90 6.78 15.29
C MET A 188 -2.54 7.91 16.26
N VAL A 189 -3.45 8.88 16.44
CA VAL A 189 -3.30 9.94 17.45
C VAL A 189 -3.14 9.32 18.84
N SER A 190 -4.01 8.38 19.21
CA SER A 190 -3.94 7.67 20.49
C SER A 190 -2.69 6.80 20.65
N ALA A 191 -2.07 6.39 19.55
CA ALA A 191 -0.88 5.55 19.49
C ALA A 191 0.44 6.33 19.44
N GLY A 192 0.41 7.66 19.51
CA GLY A 192 1.61 8.50 19.54
C GLY A 192 2.01 9.13 18.20
N LEU A 193 1.05 9.42 17.32
CA LEU A 193 1.32 10.06 16.03
C LEU A 193 2.02 11.42 16.18
N LEU A 194 1.67 12.22 17.19
CA LEU A 194 2.21 13.58 17.32
C LEU A 194 3.67 13.56 17.75
N GLU A 195 4.05 12.60 18.59
CA GLU A 195 5.41 12.37 19.06
C GLU A 195 6.32 12.09 17.86
N GLU A 196 5.89 11.19 16.97
CA GLU A 196 6.60 10.93 15.72
C GLU A 196 6.72 12.17 14.83
N VAL A 197 5.63 12.93 14.68
CA VAL A 197 5.62 14.14 13.86
C VAL A 197 6.52 15.22 14.47
N ARG A 198 6.55 15.36 15.79
CA ARG A 198 7.41 16.31 16.51
C ARG A 198 8.89 15.99 16.28
N ASP A 199 9.26 14.72 16.31
CA ASP A 199 10.65 14.28 16.14
C ASP A 199 11.21 14.57 14.74
N ILE A 200 10.35 14.52 13.71
CA ILE A 200 10.75 14.85 12.34
C ILE A 200 10.59 16.33 11.99
N TYR A 201 9.73 17.05 12.72
CA TYR A 201 9.44 18.45 12.46
C TYR A 201 10.66 19.34 12.68
N LYS A 202 10.96 20.16 11.69
CA LYS A 202 12.02 21.17 11.73
C LYS A 202 11.53 22.47 11.13
N LEU A 203 11.76 23.58 11.82
CA LEU A 203 11.42 24.90 11.31
C LEU A 203 12.20 25.15 10.00
N ASN A 204 11.52 25.61 8.96
CA ASN A 204 12.08 25.91 7.63
C ASN A 204 12.73 24.72 6.89
N ALA A 205 12.41 23.48 7.25
CA ALA A 205 12.84 22.33 6.46
C ALA A 205 12.04 22.20 5.16
N ASP A 206 12.62 21.50 4.18
CA ASP A 206 11.93 21.13 2.95
C ASP A 206 11.03 19.90 3.20
N TYR A 207 9.70 20.10 3.09
CA TYR A 207 8.67 19.07 3.23
C TYR A 207 8.18 18.53 1.88
N THR A 208 8.91 18.82 0.81
CA THR A 208 8.60 18.34 -0.55
C THR A 208 9.43 17.13 -0.95
N ARG A 209 10.30 16.62 -0.07
CA ARG A 209 11.21 15.50 -0.36
C ARG A 209 11.24 14.46 0.77
N GLY A 210 11.50 13.21 0.38
CA GLY A 210 11.72 12.10 1.30
C GLY A 210 10.55 11.84 2.25
N LEU A 211 10.86 11.37 3.46
CA LEU A 211 9.87 11.01 4.47
C LEU A 211 8.99 12.20 4.92
N ARG A 212 9.48 13.43 4.81
CA ARG A 212 8.72 14.64 5.21
C ARG A 212 7.49 14.91 4.34
N GLN A 213 7.34 14.20 3.21
CA GLN A 213 6.12 14.25 2.39
C GLN A 213 4.95 13.46 3.01
N ALA A 214 5.17 12.68 4.06
CA ALA A 214 4.14 11.86 4.68
C ALA A 214 2.94 12.71 5.15
N ILE A 215 1.73 12.20 4.86
CA ILE A 215 0.48 12.84 5.29
C ILE A 215 0.45 12.83 6.81
N GLY A 216 0.33 14.03 7.38
CA GLY A 216 0.35 14.32 8.82
C GLY A 216 1.62 14.98 9.31
N VAL A 217 2.68 15.12 8.51
CA VAL A 217 3.82 15.97 8.90
C VAL A 217 3.47 17.46 8.74
N ARG A 218 2.93 17.84 7.58
CA ARG A 218 2.65 19.25 7.25
C ARG A 218 1.37 19.76 7.91
N GLU A 219 0.43 18.86 8.16
CA GLU A 219 -0.88 19.17 8.73
C GLU A 219 -0.79 19.69 10.17
N PHE A 220 0.28 19.33 10.88
CA PHE A 220 0.55 19.80 12.24
C PHE A 220 1.47 21.03 12.29
N GLU A 221 1.92 21.58 11.17
CA GLU A 221 2.88 22.69 11.15
C GLU A 221 2.38 23.93 11.92
N ASP A 222 1.12 24.33 11.69
CA ASP A 222 0.53 25.50 12.37
C ASP A 222 0.44 25.28 13.88
N PHE A 223 0.01 24.07 14.28
CA PHE A 223 -0.07 23.67 15.68
C PHE A 223 1.31 23.65 16.35
N LEU A 224 2.32 23.03 15.72
CA LEU A 224 3.66 22.94 16.27
C LEU A 224 4.35 24.31 16.37
N LYS A 225 4.11 25.22 15.42
CA LYS A 225 4.59 26.61 15.51
C LYS A 225 4.00 27.32 16.71
N TYR A 226 2.67 27.24 16.87
CA TYR A 226 1.97 27.86 17.99
C TYR A 226 2.45 27.28 19.33
N TRP A 227 2.45 25.95 19.45
CA TRP A 227 2.88 25.23 20.64
C TRP A 227 4.32 25.57 21.07
N ASN A 228 5.27 25.59 20.11
CA ASN A 228 6.65 25.96 20.39
C ASN A 228 6.77 27.42 20.86
N SER A 229 5.93 28.33 20.36
CA SER A 229 5.95 29.74 20.75
C SER A 229 5.38 30.00 22.15
N GLU A 230 4.37 29.23 22.57
CA GLU A 230 3.79 29.25 23.91
C GLU A 230 4.76 28.67 24.95
N CYS A 231 5.43 27.56 24.61
CA CYS A 231 6.44 26.93 25.46
C CYS A 231 7.66 27.83 25.72
N LEU A 232 8.02 28.70 24.79
CA LEU A 232 9.12 29.67 24.97
C LEU A 232 8.74 30.85 25.88
N GLN A 233 7.44 31.15 26.01
CA GLN A 233 6.92 32.28 26.80
C GLN A 233 6.59 31.86 28.23
N SER A 234 6.21 30.61 28.45
CA SER A 234 6.02 30.04 29.78
C SER A 234 7.37 29.52 30.31
N SER A 235 7.87 30.08 31.40
CA SER A 235 9.03 29.59 32.16
C SER A 235 8.82 28.21 32.81
N ALA A 236 7.87 27.42 32.31
CA ALA A 236 7.48 26.14 32.85
C ALA A 236 8.38 25.03 32.28
N CYS A 237 8.83 24.15 33.16
CA CYS A 237 9.91 23.19 32.95
C CYS A 237 9.65 22.21 31.78
N PRO A 238 10.72 21.54 31.26
CA PRO A 238 10.64 20.46 30.26
C PRO A 238 9.77 19.24 30.64
N GLU A 239 9.09 19.26 31.78
CA GLU A 239 8.27 18.15 32.30
C GLU A 239 6.79 18.27 31.89
N LEU A 240 6.30 19.48 31.56
CA LEU A 240 5.00 19.69 30.88
C LEU A 240 5.03 19.29 29.40
N PHE A 241 6.22 19.04 28.84
CA PHE A 241 6.45 18.71 27.43
C PHE A 241 6.01 17.30 27.01
N ASN A 242 5.72 16.43 27.98
CA ASN A 242 5.28 15.05 27.78
C ASN A 242 3.79 14.85 28.08
N GLU A 243 3.01 15.94 28.15
CA GLU A 243 1.56 15.80 28.15
C GLU A 243 1.13 15.06 26.89
N ASN A 244 0.60 13.86 27.09
CA ASN A 244 0.17 13.01 26.00
C ASN A 244 -1.04 13.70 25.33
N ILE A 245 -1.20 13.60 24.01
CA ILE A 245 -2.28 14.25 23.24
C ILE A 245 -3.65 14.10 23.91
N CYS A 246 -3.91 12.92 24.49
CA CYS A 246 -5.13 12.61 25.23
C CYS A 246 -5.38 13.61 26.36
N GLN A 247 -4.37 14.04 27.11
CA GLN A 247 -4.49 15.02 28.19
C GLN A 247 -4.88 16.41 27.67
N ILE A 248 -4.30 16.86 26.55
CA ILE A 248 -4.67 18.11 25.88
C ILE A 248 -6.14 18.03 25.41
N MET A 249 -6.53 16.89 24.84
CA MET A 249 -7.90 16.64 24.38
C MET A 249 -8.92 16.52 25.53
N ASP A 250 -8.52 16.01 26.69
CA ASP A 250 -9.38 15.79 27.87
C ASP A 250 -9.44 17.00 28.80
N SER A 251 -8.58 18.00 28.60
CA SER A 251 -8.60 19.25 29.38
C SER A 251 -9.96 19.98 29.27
N THR A 252 -10.45 20.49 30.41
CA THR A 252 -11.82 21.01 30.58
C THR A 252 -12.08 22.40 30.00
N GLY A 253 -11.11 23.01 29.31
CA GLY A 253 -11.24 24.31 28.64
C GLY A 253 -11.10 24.21 27.12
N ASP A 254 -11.84 25.03 26.37
CA ASP A 254 -11.55 25.29 24.96
C ASP A 254 -10.42 26.32 24.88
N ASP A 255 -9.20 25.83 25.05
CA ASP A 255 -7.99 26.61 24.80
C ASP A 255 -7.65 26.59 23.30
N GLN A 256 -7.06 27.67 22.79
CA GLN A 256 -6.66 27.85 21.39
C GLN A 256 -5.81 26.67 20.91
N THR A 257 -4.95 26.13 21.77
CA THR A 257 -4.20 24.89 21.60
C THR A 257 -5.05 23.72 21.11
N LYS A 258 -6.15 23.44 21.83
CA LYS A 258 -7.03 22.30 21.59
C LYS A 258 -7.75 22.44 20.25
N LEU A 259 -8.11 23.66 19.87
CA LEU A 259 -8.71 23.97 18.58
C LEU A 259 -7.73 23.72 17.43
N MET A 260 -6.49 24.21 17.54
CA MET A 260 -5.46 24.01 16.51
C MET A 260 -5.08 22.54 16.34
N LEU A 261 -5.02 21.79 17.45
CA LEU A 261 -4.77 20.35 17.42
C LEU A 261 -5.89 19.59 16.70
N LYS A 262 -7.16 19.88 17.03
CA LYS A 262 -8.32 19.30 16.34
C LYS A 262 -8.30 19.63 14.84
N GLU A 263 -7.96 20.86 14.48
CA GLU A 263 -7.87 21.27 13.08
C GLU A 263 -6.77 20.48 12.33
N ALA A 264 -5.60 20.29 12.94
CA ALA A 264 -4.52 19.49 12.36
C ALA A 264 -4.95 18.03 12.13
N ILE A 265 -5.60 17.40 13.10
CA ILE A 265 -6.12 16.03 12.97
C ILE A 265 -7.15 15.93 11.83
N GLU A 266 -8.07 16.89 11.72
CA GLU A 266 -9.04 16.91 10.63
C GLU A 266 -8.39 17.15 9.25
N LYS A 267 -7.31 17.93 9.18
CA LYS A 267 -6.49 18.05 7.96
C LYS A 267 -5.87 16.70 7.56
N VAL A 268 -5.37 15.91 8.52
CA VAL A 268 -4.84 14.55 8.25
C VAL A 268 -5.92 13.63 7.70
N LYS A 269 -7.10 13.61 8.34
CA LYS A 269 -8.24 12.82 7.85
C LYS A 269 -8.66 13.25 6.44
N LEU A 270 -8.76 14.55 6.18
CA LEU A 270 -9.11 15.09 4.87
C LEU A 270 -8.09 14.68 3.80
N ASN A 271 -6.79 14.84 4.05
CA ASN A 271 -5.75 14.51 3.07
C ASN A 271 -5.61 13.00 2.86
N THR A 272 -5.82 12.18 3.89
CA THR A 272 -5.89 10.72 3.77
C THR A 272 -7.07 10.29 2.88
N ARG A 273 -8.25 10.89 3.06
CA ARG A 273 -9.42 10.67 2.20
C ARG A 273 -9.18 11.10 0.74
N ARG A 274 -8.44 12.18 0.51
CA ARG A 274 -8.00 12.60 -0.83
C ARG A 274 -7.05 11.57 -1.45
N LEU A 275 -6.12 11.01 -0.68
CA LEU A 275 -5.24 9.94 -1.13
C LEU A 275 -6.03 8.68 -1.53
N VAL A 276 -7.00 8.26 -0.70
CA VAL A 276 -7.90 7.13 -1.02
C VAL A 276 -8.55 7.32 -2.38
N ARG A 277 -9.10 8.51 -2.66
CA ARG A 277 -9.73 8.83 -3.95
C ARG A 277 -8.74 8.75 -5.10
N ARG A 278 -7.51 9.28 -4.94
CA ARG A 278 -6.46 9.17 -5.96
C ARG A 278 -6.08 7.71 -6.25
N GLN A 279 -5.89 6.90 -5.22
CA GLN A 279 -5.53 5.48 -5.37
C GLN A 279 -6.67 4.64 -5.95
N ALA A 280 -7.92 4.87 -5.50
CA ALA A 280 -9.11 4.21 -6.04
C ALA A 280 -9.35 4.58 -7.52
N CYS A 281 -9.05 5.83 -7.90
CA CYS A 281 -9.06 6.26 -9.31
C CYS A 281 -7.89 5.67 -10.12
N GLY A 282 -6.71 5.49 -9.49
CA GLY A 282 -5.50 4.93 -10.09
C GLY A 282 -5.59 3.45 -10.47
N ASN A 283 -6.58 2.70 -9.95
CA ASN A 283 -6.94 1.36 -10.45
C ASN A 283 -7.40 1.35 -11.92
N LYS A 284 -7.56 2.53 -12.55
CA LYS A 284 -7.82 2.69 -13.98
C LYS A 284 -6.54 2.63 -14.84
N GLU A 285 -5.38 3.04 -14.31
CA GLU A 285 -4.11 3.13 -15.05
C GLU A 285 -3.38 1.79 -15.14
N LEU A 286 -3.50 0.92 -14.12
CA LEU A 286 -2.82 -0.38 -14.08
C LEU A 286 -3.49 -1.48 -14.91
N ARG A 287 -4.74 -1.31 -15.32
CA ARG A 287 -5.51 -2.35 -16.04
C ARG A 287 -5.23 -2.39 -17.56
N GLY A 288 -4.42 -1.46 -18.08
CA GLY A 288 -4.37 -1.20 -19.53
C GLY A 288 -5.79 -0.99 -20.12
N ALA A 289 -5.88 -0.81 -21.43
CA ALA A 289 -7.19 -0.82 -22.09
C ALA A 289 -7.85 -2.22 -22.03
N HIS A 290 -7.04 -3.27 -22.12
CA HIS A 290 -7.49 -4.66 -22.30
C HIS A 290 -8.05 -5.29 -21.02
N GLU A 291 -7.36 -5.23 -19.88
CA GLU A 291 -7.89 -5.81 -18.63
C GLU A 291 -9.03 -4.96 -18.06
N TRP A 292 -9.05 -3.65 -18.37
CA TRP A 292 -10.21 -2.80 -18.10
C TRP A 292 -11.45 -3.29 -18.86
N GLU A 293 -11.29 -3.63 -20.14
CA GLU A 293 -12.36 -4.18 -20.96
C GLU A 293 -12.80 -5.56 -20.45
N GLN A 294 -11.88 -6.43 -20.04
CA GLN A 294 -12.23 -7.72 -19.44
C GLN A 294 -12.94 -7.58 -18.08
N HIS A 295 -12.54 -6.65 -17.23
CA HIS A 295 -13.21 -6.36 -15.97
C HIS A 295 -14.59 -5.70 -16.17
N GLN A 296 -14.74 -4.80 -17.14
CA GLN A 296 -16.03 -4.25 -17.60
C GLN A 296 -16.94 -5.37 -18.13
N ARG A 297 -16.40 -6.29 -18.93
CA ARG A 297 -17.12 -7.46 -19.46
C ARG A 297 -17.48 -8.44 -18.34
N GLY A 298 -16.62 -8.65 -17.35
CA GLY A 298 -16.89 -9.46 -16.15
C GLY A 298 -17.94 -8.86 -15.21
N ARG A 299 -17.95 -7.52 -15.05
CA ARG A 299 -19.04 -6.79 -14.37
C ARG A 299 -20.34 -6.84 -15.18
N SER A 300 -20.25 -6.77 -16.51
CA SER A 300 -21.40 -6.93 -17.42
C SER A 300 -21.91 -8.36 -17.45
N HIS A 301 -21.04 -9.37 -17.29
CA HIS A 301 -21.40 -10.78 -17.14
C HIS A 301 -22.06 -11.03 -15.79
N ARG A 302 -21.57 -10.45 -14.69
CA ARG A 302 -22.24 -10.49 -13.38
C ARG A 302 -23.60 -9.80 -13.42
N LYS A 303 -23.70 -8.65 -14.11
CA LYS A 303 -24.97 -7.94 -14.34
C LYS A 303 -25.93 -8.74 -15.24
N ARG A 304 -25.44 -9.38 -16.31
CA ARG A 304 -26.21 -10.29 -17.18
C ARG A 304 -26.68 -11.53 -16.45
N VAL A 305 -25.84 -12.16 -15.63
CA VAL A 305 -26.22 -13.30 -14.78
C VAL A 305 -27.22 -12.88 -13.71
N SER A 306 -27.08 -11.68 -13.14
CA SER A 306 -28.06 -11.13 -12.20
C SER A 306 -29.39 -10.75 -12.88
N HIS A 307 -29.34 -10.31 -14.14
CA HIS A 307 -30.53 -10.03 -14.95
C HIS A 307 -31.18 -11.34 -15.39
N LEU A 308 -30.43 -12.34 -15.85
CA LEU A 308 -30.95 -13.67 -16.21
C LEU A 308 -31.56 -14.39 -14.99
N ARG A 309 -30.99 -14.21 -13.79
CA ARG A 309 -31.62 -14.64 -12.51
C ARG A 309 -32.91 -13.90 -12.18
N LYS A 310 -33.07 -12.65 -12.60
CA LYS A 310 -34.28 -11.83 -12.39
C LYS A 310 -35.33 -11.99 -13.51
N SER A 311 -34.91 -12.36 -14.73
CA SER A 311 -35.75 -12.53 -15.92
C SER A 311 -36.33 -13.95 -16.07
N GLY A 312 -36.23 -14.79 -15.04
CA GLY A 312 -36.87 -16.11 -15.00
C GLY A 312 -36.32 -17.16 -15.97
N HIS A 313 -35.25 -16.88 -16.71
CA HIS A 313 -34.61 -17.85 -17.62
C HIS A 313 -33.38 -18.48 -16.96
N LEU A 314 -33.62 -19.29 -15.93
CA LEU A 314 -32.65 -20.29 -15.48
C LEU A 314 -33.40 -21.61 -15.36
N VAL A 315 -33.13 -22.54 -16.27
CA VAL A 315 -33.57 -23.94 -16.14
C VAL A 315 -32.92 -24.47 -14.86
N ARG A 316 -33.74 -24.74 -13.84
CA ARG A 316 -33.28 -25.41 -12.62
C ARG A 316 -32.94 -26.85 -12.99
N PHE A 317 -31.68 -27.24 -12.79
CA PHE A 317 -31.38 -28.64 -12.50
C PHE A 317 -31.70 -28.84 -11.02
N GLU A 318 -32.79 -29.56 -10.74
CA GLU A 318 -33.01 -30.15 -9.42
C GLU A 318 -32.19 -31.43 -9.30
N PRO A 319 -31.53 -31.69 -8.17
CA PRO A 319 -30.88 -32.97 -7.94
C PRO A 319 -31.96 -34.03 -7.69
N GLU A 320 -31.86 -35.16 -8.42
CA GLU A 320 -32.67 -36.35 -8.19
C GLU A 320 -32.50 -36.84 -6.75
N LYS A 321 -33.61 -37.33 -6.19
CA LYS A 321 -33.73 -37.87 -4.82
C LYS A 321 -32.93 -39.15 -4.63
#